data_AF-A0A951UAA3-F1
#
_entry.id   AF-A0A951UAA3-F1
#
_cell.length_a   1.000
_cell.length_b   1.000
_cell.length_c   1.000
_cell.angle_alpha   90.00
_cell.angle_beta   90.00
_cell.angle_gamma   90.00
#
_symmetry.space_group_name_H-M   'P 1'
#
loop_
_entity.id
_entity.type
_entity.pdbx_description
1 polymer ?
#
loop_
_entity_poly.entity_id
_entity_poly.type
_entity_poly.pdbx_seq_one_letter_code
_entity_poly.pdbx_strand_id
1 'polypeptide(L)'
;MAKNKDEQPKNKDELLTLAQLRQRANLTQRKLADILDVTIKTVSAWERGEHEPYLTLTQTKKLVDGLQCSLNELIAATGKQSSTGEDEPRLSFTQTKRLMEILQCSLDELVAAMEKNPPQEGN
;
A
#
# COMPACT_ATOMS: atom_id res chain seq x y z
N MET A 1 -3.79 -7.60 35.26
CA MET A 1 -4.61 -6.48 34.75
C MET A 1 -5.04 -6.84 33.34
N ALA A 2 -6.24 -7.42 33.21
CA ALA A 2 -6.78 -7.89 31.93
C ALA A 2 -7.64 -6.79 31.30
N LYS A 3 -7.22 -6.29 30.14
CA LYS A 3 -7.97 -5.47 29.17
C LYS A 3 -7.20 -5.58 27.83
N ASN A 4 -7.72 -5.95 26.67
CA ASN A 4 -9.04 -6.33 26.22
C ASN A 4 -8.88 -7.35 25.09
N LYS A 5 -9.81 -8.30 25.06
CA LYS A 5 -9.94 -9.38 24.10
C LYS A 5 -11.05 -8.95 23.15
N ASP A 6 -10.76 -8.02 22.24
CA ASP A 6 -11.75 -7.54 21.28
C ASP A 6 -11.41 -8.07 19.89
N GLU A 7 -12.15 -9.13 19.56
CA GLU A 7 -12.68 -9.47 18.25
C GLU A 7 -11.81 -9.19 17.02
N GLN A 8 -11.26 -10.30 16.50
CA GLN A 8 -11.13 -10.50 15.07
C GLN A 8 -12.41 -10.02 14.35
N PRO A 9 -12.35 -9.11 13.37
CA PRO A 9 -13.49 -8.85 12.54
C PRO A 9 -13.66 -10.05 11.60
N LYS A 10 -14.59 -10.93 11.98
CA LYS A 10 -15.26 -11.87 11.09
C LYS A 10 -16.15 -11.07 10.14
N ASN A 11 -15.65 -10.75 8.95
CA ASN A 11 -16.43 -10.66 7.72
C ASN A 11 -15.46 -10.66 6.54
N LYS A 12 -15.55 -11.72 5.72
CA LYS A 12 -14.90 -11.77 4.41
C LYS A 12 -15.58 -10.71 3.54
N ASP A 13 -14.80 -9.79 3.01
CA ASP A 13 -15.20 -8.83 1.97
C ASP A 13 -16.12 -7.67 2.40
N GLU A 14 -15.98 -7.13 3.62
CA GLU A 14 -16.46 -5.76 3.86
C GLU A 14 -15.49 -4.79 3.15
N LEU A 15 -15.94 -4.19 2.05
CA LEU A 15 -15.16 -3.26 1.24
C LEU A 15 -14.87 -1.99 2.06
N LEU A 16 -13.76 -1.99 2.80
CA LEU A 16 -13.29 -0.85 3.58
C LEU A 16 -12.64 0.17 2.65
N THR A 17 -12.88 1.45 2.90
CA THR A 17 -12.13 2.56 2.30
C THR A 17 -10.71 2.65 2.86
N LEU A 18 -9.80 3.33 2.17
CA LEU A 18 -8.45 3.57 2.68
C LEU A 18 -8.45 4.25 4.05
N ALA A 19 -9.37 5.18 4.28
CA ALA A 19 -9.53 5.85 5.57
C ALA A 19 -9.92 4.88 6.69
N GLN A 20 -10.83 3.93 6.41
CA GLN A 20 -11.25 2.92 7.37
C GLN A 20 -10.12 1.93 7.67
N LEU A 21 -9.33 1.52 6.66
CA LEU A 21 -8.13 0.71 6.88
C LEU A 21 -7.13 1.42 7.80
N ARG A 22 -6.89 2.72 7.57
CA ARG A 22 -6.01 3.54 8.42
C ARG A 22 -6.53 3.64 9.84
N GLN A 23 -7.82 3.90 10.02
CA GLN A 23 -8.45 4.01 11.34
C GLN A 23 -8.40 2.68 12.10
N ARG A 24 -8.62 1.55 11.41
CA ARG A 24 -8.46 0.20 11.98
C ARG A 24 -7.05 -0.05 12.51
N ALA A 25 -6.04 0.46 11.81
CA ALA A 25 -4.64 0.43 12.24
C ALA A 25 -4.28 1.47 13.32
N ASN A 26 -5.24 2.26 13.82
CA ASN A 26 -5.02 3.34 14.79
C ASN A 26 -4.00 4.40 14.33
N LEU A 27 -3.91 4.65 13.02
CA LEU A 27 -2.99 5.64 12.45
C LEU A 27 -3.70 6.97 12.17
N THR A 28 -2.99 8.08 12.34
CA THR A 28 -3.44 9.39 11.83
C THR A 28 -3.01 9.58 10.37
N GLN A 29 -3.64 10.49 9.63
CA GLN A 29 -3.19 10.84 8.27
C GLN A 29 -1.72 11.31 8.26
N ARG A 30 -1.30 12.06 9.30
CA ARG A 30 0.12 12.45 9.51
C ARG A 30 1.02 11.23 9.60
N LYS A 31 0.69 10.29 10.49
CA LYS A 31 1.54 9.13 10.73
C LYS A 31 1.67 8.25 9.49
N LEU A 32 0.58 8.08 8.75
CA LEU A 32 0.60 7.36 7.48
C LEU A 32 1.45 8.06 6.42
N ALA A 33 1.32 9.39 6.33
CA ALA A 33 2.14 10.20 5.42
C ALA A 33 3.64 10.06 5.73
N ASP A 34 4.01 10.12 7.03
CA ASP A 34 5.39 9.97 7.49
C ASP A 34 5.96 8.57 7.18
N ILE A 35 5.15 7.50 7.28
CA ILE A 35 5.56 6.12 6.95
C ILE A 35 5.91 5.99 5.46
N LEU A 36 5.13 6.64 4.60
CA LEU A 36 5.23 6.52 3.14
C LEU A 36 6.15 7.57 2.51
N ASP A 37 6.65 8.51 3.31
CA ASP A 37 7.39 9.69 2.85
C ASP A 37 6.63 10.50 1.80
N VAL A 38 5.35 10.79 2.11
CA VAL A 38 4.49 11.63 1.29
C VAL A 38 3.90 12.76 2.12
N THR A 39 3.22 13.71 1.49
CA THR A 39 2.55 14.77 2.24
C THR A 39 1.23 14.28 2.84
N ILE A 40 0.79 14.89 3.96
CA ILE A 40 -0.59 14.67 4.46
C ILE A 40 -1.61 14.96 3.37
N LYS A 41 -1.41 16.02 2.58
CA LYS A 41 -2.35 16.40 1.51
C LYS A 41 -2.52 15.26 0.52
N THR A 42 -1.43 14.56 0.19
CA THR A 42 -1.43 13.37 -0.66
C THR A 42 -2.30 12.26 -0.05
N VAL A 43 -2.08 11.90 1.22
CA VAL A 43 -2.91 10.90 1.93
C VAL A 43 -4.39 11.32 1.97
N SER A 44 -4.64 12.60 2.24
CA SER A 44 -5.98 13.17 2.31
C SER A 44 -6.69 13.08 0.95
N ALA A 45 -5.99 13.34 -0.15
CA ALA A 45 -6.52 13.22 -1.50
C ALA A 45 -6.81 11.75 -1.86
N TRP A 46 -5.95 10.82 -1.47
CA TRP A 46 -6.21 9.38 -1.64
C TRP A 46 -7.46 8.92 -0.88
N GLU A 47 -7.61 9.34 0.37
CA GLU A 47 -8.79 8.97 1.20
C GLU A 47 -10.10 9.56 0.67
N ARG A 48 -10.04 10.68 -0.07
CA ARG A 48 -11.19 11.26 -0.77
C ARG A 48 -11.44 10.68 -2.16
N GLY A 49 -10.54 9.81 -2.65
CA GLY A 49 -10.59 9.25 -4.00
C GLY A 49 -10.28 10.26 -5.11
N GLU A 50 -9.58 11.37 -4.78
CA GLU A 50 -9.18 12.38 -5.76
C GLU A 50 -8.01 11.90 -6.63
N HIS A 51 -7.12 11.08 -6.06
CA HIS A 51 -5.97 10.50 -6.73
C HIS A 51 -5.74 9.05 -6.30
N GLU A 52 -5.31 8.19 -7.22
CA GLU A 52 -4.82 6.86 -6.88
C GLU A 52 -3.39 6.95 -6.28
N PRO A 53 -3.06 6.17 -5.24
CA PRO A 53 -1.69 6.02 -4.79
C PRO A 53 -0.84 5.31 -5.85
N TYR A 54 0.06 6.07 -6.48
CA TYR A 54 1.17 5.55 -7.27
C TYR A 54 2.40 5.44 -6.39
N LEU A 55 2.70 4.23 -5.95
CA LEU A 55 3.74 3.95 -4.97
C LEU A 55 4.81 3.07 -5.58
N THR A 56 6.04 3.21 -5.09
CA THR A 56 7.08 2.21 -5.33
C THR A 56 6.69 0.90 -4.64
N LEU A 57 7.35 -0.22 -4.99
CA LEU A 57 7.10 -1.49 -4.30
C LEU A 57 7.41 -1.40 -2.80
N THR A 58 8.48 -0.69 -2.42
CA THR A 58 8.85 -0.48 -1.02
C THR A 58 7.78 0.33 -0.28
N GLN A 59 7.26 1.38 -0.89
CA GLN A 59 6.15 2.16 -0.32
C GLN A 59 4.86 1.35 -0.22
N THR A 60 4.54 0.55 -1.24
CA THR A 60 3.41 -0.38 -1.22
C THR A 60 3.53 -1.38 -0.08
N LYS A 61 4.72 -1.94 0.14
CA LYS A 61 4.99 -2.83 1.28
C LYS A 61 4.80 -2.12 2.62
N LYS A 62 5.41 -0.95 2.81
CA LYS A 62 5.23 -0.14 4.03
C LYS A 62 3.76 0.20 4.30
N LEU A 63 2.96 0.42 3.25
CA LEU A 63 1.54 0.68 3.36
C LEU A 63 0.77 -0.56 3.85
N VAL A 64 1.00 -1.71 3.22
CA VAL A 64 0.40 -3.00 3.59
C VAL A 64 0.76 -3.35 5.04
N ASP A 65 2.02 -3.24 5.41
CA ASP A 65 2.53 -3.51 6.75
C ASP A 65 1.94 -2.54 7.79
N GLY A 66 1.94 -1.24 7.48
CA GLY A 66 1.45 -0.19 8.37
C GLY A 66 -0.06 -0.24 8.60
N LEU A 67 -0.83 -0.62 7.57
CA LEU A 67 -2.28 -0.79 7.67
C LEU A 67 -2.70 -2.16 8.20
N GLN A 68 -1.73 -3.09 8.36
CA GLN A 68 -1.96 -4.47 8.77
C GLN A 68 -3.07 -5.14 7.92
N CYS A 69 -3.01 -4.94 6.61
CA CYS A 69 -3.97 -5.49 5.64
C CYS A 69 -3.26 -6.31 4.56
N SER A 70 -4.03 -6.99 3.73
CA SER A 70 -3.52 -7.64 2.52
C SER A 70 -3.52 -6.68 1.32
N LEU A 71 -2.69 -6.97 0.30
CA LEU A 71 -2.70 -6.22 -0.96
C LEU A 71 -4.10 -6.25 -1.63
N ASN A 72 -4.86 -7.33 -1.46
CA ASN A 72 -6.22 -7.43 -1.98
C ASN A 72 -7.19 -6.47 -1.28
N GLU A 73 -7.15 -6.38 0.06
CA GLU A 73 -7.93 -5.39 0.81
C GLU A 73 -7.57 -3.96 0.39
N LEU A 74 -6.28 -3.70 0.15
CA LEU A 74 -5.81 -2.38 -0.28
C LEU A 74 -6.33 -2.03 -1.69
N ILE A 75 -6.28 -2.96 -2.66
CA ILE A 75 -6.83 -2.76 -4.00
C ILE A 75 -8.33 -2.47 -3.94
N ALA A 76 -9.06 -3.23 -3.13
CA ALA A 76 -10.49 -3.03 -2.93
C ALA A 76 -10.80 -1.64 -2.34
N ALA A 77 -9.92 -1.14 -1.47
CA ALA A 77 -10.07 0.14 -0.78
C ALA A 77 -9.73 1.38 -1.63
N THR A 78 -8.97 1.23 -2.72
CA THR A 78 -8.49 2.34 -3.54
C THR A 78 -8.97 2.30 -5.00
N GLY A 79 -9.72 1.27 -5.39
CA GLY A 79 -10.08 1.01 -6.78
C GLY A 79 -11.02 2.05 -7.39
N LYS A 80 -10.46 3.11 -8.01
CA LYS A 80 -11.01 3.83 -9.17
C LYS A 80 -10.02 4.86 -9.75
N GLN A 81 -9.75 4.68 -11.05
CA GLN A 81 -9.17 5.62 -12.04
C GLN A 81 -7.63 5.73 -12.12
N SER A 82 -7.13 5.33 -13.29
CA SER A 82 -5.73 5.42 -13.73
C SER A 82 -5.37 6.83 -14.21
N SER A 83 -4.28 7.41 -13.70
CA SER A 83 -3.56 8.50 -14.37
C SER A 83 -2.06 8.40 -14.11
N THR A 84 -1.30 8.24 -15.19
CA THR A 84 0.15 7.99 -15.24
C THR A 84 0.93 9.25 -14.87
N GLY A 85 1.83 9.15 -13.89
CA GLY A 85 2.84 10.16 -13.58
C GLY A 85 4.22 9.59 -13.84
N GLU A 86 5.01 10.28 -14.66
CA GLU A 86 6.33 9.86 -15.13
C GLU A 86 7.40 10.43 -14.19
N ASP A 87 7.92 9.61 -13.28
CA ASP A 87 9.23 9.71 -12.61
C ASP A 87 9.25 8.61 -11.52
N GLU A 88 10.27 7.75 -11.53
CA GLU A 88 10.36 6.41 -10.88
C GLU A 88 9.46 5.30 -11.45
N PRO A 89 9.86 4.01 -11.37
CA PRO A 89 8.98 2.87 -11.68
C PRO A 89 7.92 2.73 -10.58
N ARG A 90 6.94 3.63 -10.58
CA ARG A 90 5.78 3.60 -9.70
C ARG A 90 4.71 2.72 -10.31
N LEU A 91 4.12 1.88 -9.48
CA LEU A 91 3.12 0.91 -9.89
C LEU A 91 1.84 1.16 -9.10
N SER A 92 0.70 1.00 -9.78
CA SER A 92 -0.56 0.86 -9.05
C SER A 92 -0.60 -0.50 -8.35
N PHE A 93 -1.43 -0.62 -7.31
CA PHE A 93 -1.54 -1.89 -6.58
C PHE A 93 -1.99 -3.06 -7.48
N THR A 94 -2.83 -2.77 -8.48
CA THR A 94 -3.26 -3.76 -9.46
C THR A 94 -2.09 -4.25 -10.32
N GLN A 95 -1.19 -3.33 -10.72
CA GLN A 95 0.02 -3.69 -11.46
C GLN A 95 0.98 -4.51 -10.59
N THR A 96 1.19 -4.11 -9.35
CA THR A 96 2.00 -4.87 -8.37
C THR A 96 1.47 -6.29 -8.20
N LYS A 97 0.15 -6.45 -7.98
CA LYS A 97 -0.48 -7.77 -7.85
C LYS A 97 -0.27 -8.63 -9.10
N ARG A 98 -0.49 -8.06 -10.29
CA ARG A 98 -0.32 -8.78 -11.56
C ARG A 98 1.13 -9.25 -11.75
N LEU A 99 2.12 -8.44 -11.39
CA LEU A 99 3.54 -8.84 -11.45
C LEU A 99 3.85 -9.99 -10.49
N MET A 100 3.35 -9.94 -9.26
CA MET A 100 3.51 -11.03 -8.28
C MET A 100 2.93 -12.36 -8.79
N GLU A 101 1.75 -12.30 -9.42
CA GLU A 101 1.09 -13.49 -10.01
C GLU A 101 1.88 -14.07 -11.20
N ILE A 102 2.39 -13.21 -12.10
CA ILE A 102 3.17 -13.62 -13.26
C ILE A 102 4.49 -14.26 -12.85
N LEU A 103 5.18 -13.64 -11.89
CA LEU A 103 6.50 -14.08 -11.41
C LEU A 103 6.41 -15.19 -10.35
N GLN A 104 5.20 -15.55 -9.91
CA GLN A 104 4.93 -16.52 -8.84
C GLN A 104 5.75 -16.23 -7.57
N CYS A 105 5.80 -14.96 -7.15
CA CYS A 105 6.57 -14.52 -5.98
C CYS A 105 5.73 -13.65 -5.03
N SER A 106 6.19 -13.56 -3.79
CA SER A 106 5.63 -12.69 -2.74
C SER A 106 6.07 -11.23 -2.92
N LEU A 107 5.36 -10.33 -2.23
CA LEU A 107 5.71 -8.90 -2.24
C LEU A 107 7.10 -8.67 -1.62
N ASP A 108 7.45 -9.45 -0.59
CA ASP A 108 8.77 -9.43 0.03
C ASP A 108 9.89 -9.81 -0.95
N GLU A 109 9.70 -10.89 -1.70
CA GLU A 109 10.66 -11.35 -2.71
C GLU A 109 10.81 -10.33 -3.84
N LEU A 110 9.70 -9.72 -4.28
CA LEU A 110 9.72 -8.72 -5.33
C LEU A 110 10.44 -7.43 -4.90
N VAL A 111 10.20 -6.96 -3.67
CA VAL A 111 10.94 -5.82 -3.09
C VAL A 111 12.41 -6.15 -2.96
N ALA A 112 12.76 -7.33 -2.43
CA ALA A 112 14.14 -7.76 -2.27
C ALA A 112 14.89 -7.89 -3.61
N ALA A 113 14.20 -8.31 -4.67
CA ALA A 113 14.78 -8.39 -6.01
C ALA A 113 15.16 -7.00 -6.57
N MET A 114 14.34 -5.98 -6.29
CA MET A 114 14.62 -4.61 -6.73
C MET A 114 15.71 -3.92 -5.90
N GLU A 115 15.78 -4.20 -4.59
CA GLU A 115 16.85 -3.69 -3.73
C GLU A 115 18.23 -4.30 -4.07
N LYS A 116 18.24 -5.50 -4.64
CA LYS A 116 19.47 -6.22 -5.04
C LYS A 116 19.98 -5.91 -6.44
N ASN A 117 19.42 -4.93 -7.13
CA ASN A 117 20.00 -4.42 -8.37
C ASN A 117 20.81 -3.17 -8.03
N PRO A 118 22.07 -3.28 -7.57
CA PRO A 118 22.93 -2.11 -7.50
C PRO A 118 22.95 -1.46 -8.89
N PRO A 119 23.05 -0.12 -9.00
CA PRO A 119 23.30 0.51 -10.28
C PRO A 119 24.47 -0.26 -10.89
N GLN A 120 24.22 -0.90 -12.04
CA GLN A 120 25.24 -1.65 -12.74
C GLN A 120 26.37 -0.64 -12.97
N GLU A 121 27.46 -0.76 -12.21
CA GLU A 121 28.65 0.06 -12.46
C GLU A 121 29.09 -0.31 -13.86
N GLY A 122 28.77 0.57 -14.81
CA GLY A 122 29.19 0.45 -16.19
C GLY A 122 30.71 0.41 -16.23
N ASN A 123 31.23 -0.67 -16.80
CA ASN A 123 32.62 -0.79 -17.18
C ASN A 123 32.90 -0.02 -18.48
#